data_AF-A0A920MNV3-F1
#
_entry.id   AF-A0A920MNV3-F1
#
_cell.length_a   1.000
_cell.length_b   1.000
_cell.length_c   1.000
_cell.angle_alpha   90.00
_cell.angle_beta   90.00
_cell.angle_gamma   90.00
#
_symmetry.space_group_name_H-M   'P 1'
#
loop_
_entity.id
_entity.type
_entity.pdbx_description
1 polymer ?
#
loop_
_entity_poly.entity_id
_entity_poly.type
_entity_poly.pdbx_seq_one_letter_code
_entity_poly.pdbx_strand_id
1 'polypeptide(L)' 'MVLPVGETVMMQYLWLITKDNDGQIEKEKILPVRFVPMVKK' A
#
# COMPACT_ATOMS: atom_id res chain seq x y z
N MET A 1 0.35 -6.20 -6.41
CA MET A 1 -0.78 -5.41 -5.88
C MET A 1 -0.27 -4.03 -5.51
N VAL A 2 -1.04 -2.98 -5.79
CA VAL A 2 -0.67 -1.60 -5.44
C VAL A 2 -1.69 -1.05 -4.46
N LEU A 3 -1.24 -0.58 -3.30
CA LEU A 3 -2.14 -0.07 -2.25
C LEU A 3 -1.60 1.21 -1.61
N PRO A 4 -2.47 2.21 -1.36
CA PRO A 4 -2.12 3.31 -0.49
C PRO A 4 -2.15 2.82 0.96
N VAL A 5 -1.00 2.90 1.65
CA VAL A 5 -0.89 2.50 3.07
C VAL A 5 -0.28 3.65 3.85
N GLY A 6 -0.95 4.01 4.95
CA GLY A 6 -0.56 5.05 5.87
C GLY A 6 -1.69 5.33 6.87
N GLU A 7 -1.40 6.08 7.92
CA GLU A 7 -2.43 6.48 8.89
C GLU A 7 -3.42 7.46 8.26
N THR A 8 -4.70 7.39 8.66
CA THR A 8 -5.80 8.17 8.08
C THR A 8 -5.57 9.69 8.14
N VAL A 9 -4.83 10.17 9.15
CA VAL A 9 -4.54 11.59 9.39
C VAL A 9 -3.17 12.01 8.86
N MET A 10 -2.31 11.05 8.50
CA MET A 10 -0.94 11.27 8.03
C MET A 10 -0.83 11.04 6.51
N MET A 11 0.31 11.41 5.92
CA MET A 11 0.56 11.19 4.49
C MET A 11 0.63 9.69 4.18
N GLN A 12 -0.16 9.22 3.21
CA GLN A 12 -0.13 7.83 2.75
C GLN A 12 0.98 7.67 1.70
N TYR A 13 1.49 6.45 1.54
CA TYR A 13 2.40 6.11 0.46
C TYR A 13 1.82 5.00 -0.41
N LEU A 14 2.15 5.04 -1.69
CA LEU A 14 1.85 3.97 -2.62
C LEU A 14 2.86 2.83 -2.41
N TRP A 15 2.35 1.67 -2.06
CA TRP A 15 3.15 0.45 -1.89
C TRP A 15 2.91 -0.48 -3.06
N LEU A 16 4.00 -0.95 -3.67
CA LEU A 16 3.99 -2.10 -4.55
C LEU A 16 4.28 -3.34 -3.72
N ILE A 17 3.34 -4.28 -3.75
CA ILE A 17 3.43 -5.55 -3.07
C ILE A 17 3.47 -6.63 -4.14
N THR A 18 4.59 -7.33 -4.25
CA THR A 18 4.77 -8.48 -5.14
C THR A 18 4.76 -9.75 -4.31
N LYS A 19 4.13 -10.79 -4.85
CA LYS A 19 4.17 -12.14 -4.30
C LYS A 19 4.73 -13.04 -5.38
N ASP A 20 5.80 -13.74 -5.10
CA ASP A 20 6.37 -14.72 -6.02
C ASP A 20 5.64 -16.08 -5.93
N ASN A 21 6.04 -17.01 -6.79
CA ASN A 21 5.42 -18.34 -6.85
C ASN A 21 5.74 -19.21 -5.62
N ASP A 22 6.83 -18.90 -4.91
CA ASP A 22 7.25 -19.57 -3.68
C ASP A 22 6.58 -18.95 -2.43
N GLY A 23 5.83 -17.88 -2.62
CA GLY A 23 5.03 -17.21 -1.61
C GLY A 23 5.76 -16.12 -0.84
N GLN A 24 6.98 -15.74 -1.24
CA GLN A 24 7.68 -14.59 -0.65
C GLN A 24 6.96 -13.30 -1.03
N ILE A 25 6.91 -12.39 -0.06
CA ILE A 25 6.27 -11.08 -0.22
C ILE A 25 7.35 -10.02 -0.17
N GLU A 26 7.48 -9.27 -1.26
CA GLU A 26 8.32 -8.08 -1.31
C GLU A 26 7.43 -6.83 -1.29
N LYS A 27 7.92 -5.78 -0.64
CA LYS A 27 7.20 -4.52 -0.47
C LYS A 27 8.12 -3.35 -0.79
N GLU A 28 7.72 -2.54 -1.75
CA GLU A 28 8.44 -1.34 -2.17
C GLU A 28 7.58 -0.10 -1.96
N LYS A 29 8.18 0.96 -1.39
CA LYS A 29 7.55 2.27 -1.22
C LYS A 29 7.88 3.14 -2.43
N ILE A 30 6.86 3.54 -3.18
CA ILE A 30 7.06 4.28 -4.44
C ILE A 30 6.98 5.79 -4.20
N LEU A 31 5.79 6.31 -3.88
CA LEU A 31 5.56 7.76 -3.82
C LEU A 31 4.44 8.11 -2.85
N PRO A 32 4.43 9.32 -2.29
CA PRO A 32 3.37 9.74 -1.38
C PRO A 32 2.07 10.09 -2.11
N VAL A 33 0.93 9.70 -1.56
CA VAL A 33 -0.40 9.85 -2.16
C VAL A 33 -1.45 10.31 -1.14
N ARG A 34 -2.62 10.71 -1.65
CA ARG A 34 -3.80 11.05 -0.84
C ARG A 34 -5.05 10.43 -1.46
N PHE A 35 -5.54 9.34 -0.86
CA PHE A 35 -6.73 8.62 -1.29
C PHE A 35 -7.85 8.77 -0.25
N VAL A 36 -9.09 8.50 -0.67
CA VAL A 36 -10.23 8.35 0.26
C VAL A 36 -9.99 7.17 1.21
N PRO A 37 -10.51 7.20 2.45
CA PRO A 37 -10.31 6.12 3.41
C PRO A 37 -10.83 4.77 2.90
N MET A 38 -10.11 3.70 3.21
CA MET A 38 -10.58 2.33 2.97
C MET A 38 -11.75 2.03 3.92
N VAL A 39 -12.93 1.76 3.35
CA VAL A 39 -14.13 1.44 4.13
C VAL A 39 -14.07 -0.02 4.59
N LYS A 40 -14.33 -0.27 5.88
CA LYS A 40 -14.67 -1.61 6.38
C LYS A 40 -16.17 -1.79 6.19
N LYS A 41 -16.58 -2.93 5.64
CA LYS A 41 -17.99 -3.32 5.55
C LYS A 41 -18.40 -4.06 6.82
#